data_AF-A0A1C5WTW0-F1
#
_entry.id   AF-A0A1C5WTW0-F1
#
_cell.length_a   1.000
_cell.length_b   1.000
_cell.length_c   1.000
_cell.angle_alpha   90.00
_cell.angle_beta   90.00
_cell.angle_gamma   90.00
#
_symmetry.space_group_name_H-M   'P 1'
#
loop_
_entity.id
_entity.type
_entity.pdbx_description
1 polymer ?
#
loop_
_entity_poly.entity_id
_entity_poly.type
_entity_poly.pdbx_seq_one_letter_code
_entity_poly.pdbx_strand_id
1 'polypeptide(L)'
;MSGFKFECFYYPTIEHGEVVKTTRNVRSFEFGEEVPTKTLYYNYGKNFAIYQGSRIVVVEDGILKGEITKDELKFPLKLVFDKGTQLTIFSKEDLNSIRLLMAGEHEIEKELGALFFLSRVYNRKIKTIQYRVMGELTNSSRDIDYINTSIEEQTKDLIADLQIVEKKYRDLVVKNPDIKEKYLDYMNFGTKEDMFELSINKYCIEGSEQYEYFKAESAVLKAKPIYPKFKLDHFMSSMNYH
;
A
#
# COMPACT_ATOMS: atom_id res chain seq x y z
N MET A 1 -10.18 15.14 20.14
CA MET A 1 -11.38 15.20 19.29
C MET A 1 -11.46 13.87 18.54
N SER A 2 -12.62 13.43 18.05
CA SER A 2 -12.71 12.15 17.31
C SER A 2 -12.37 12.40 15.84
N GLY A 3 -11.15 12.11 15.42
CA GLY A 3 -10.75 12.23 14.02
C GLY A 3 -11.57 11.34 13.07
N PHE A 4 -11.48 11.62 11.77
CA PHE A 4 -12.19 10.90 10.71
C PHE A 4 -11.40 9.68 10.25
N LYS A 5 -12.06 8.54 10.15
CA LYS A 5 -11.49 7.34 9.53
C LYS A 5 -11.95 7.25 8.08
N PHE A 6 -11.01 7.19 7.15
CA PHE A 6 -11.31 7.13 5.72
C PHE A 6 -11.00 5.75 5.14
N GLU A 7 -11.95 5.16 4.42
CA GLU A 7 -11.80 3.84 3.80
C GLU A 7 -10.79 3.85 2.64
N CYS A 8 -10.63 4.99 1.97
CA CYS A 8 -9.73 5.15 0.84
C CYS A 8 -8.25 5.12 1.22
N PHE A 9 -7.96 5.30 2.50
CA PHE A 9 -6.64 5.09 3.08
C PHE A 9 -6.56 3.66 3.61
N TYR A 10 -6.20 2.75 2.71
CA TYR A 10 -6.11 1.33 2.96
C TYR A 10 -4.68 0.84 2.72
N TYR A 11 -4.36 -0.35 3.21
CA TYR A 11 -3.23 -1.16 2.75
C TYR A 11 -3.70 -2.56 2.35
N PRO A 12 -2.99 -3.24 1.42
CA PRO A 12 -3.31 -4.61 1.04
C PRO A 12 -2.80 -5.60 2.10
N THR A 13 -3.52 -6.70 2.29
CA THR A 13 -3.15 -7.86 3.11
C THR A 13 -3.71 -9.13 2.45
N ILE A 14 -3.23 -10.30 2.85
CA ILE A 14 -3.87 -11.56 2.47
C ILE A 14 -4.85 -11.98 3.56
N GLU A 15 -6.08 -12.28 3.16
CA GLU A 15 -7.09 -12.93 4.01
C GLU A 15 -7.76 -14.03 3.19
N HIS A 16 -7.82 -15.25 3.73
CA HIS A 16 -8.44 -16.41 3.08
C HIS A 16 -7.96 -16.68 1.63
N GLY A 17 -6.67 -16.46 1.36
CA GLY A 17 -6.09 -16.69 0.03
C GLY A 17 -6.27 -15.55 -0.98
N GLU A 18 -6.94 -14.46 -0.58
CA GLU A 18 -7.23 -13.33 -1.44
C GLU A 18 -6.52 -12.06 -0.98
N VAL A 19 -6.13 -11.22 -1.94
CA VAL A 19 -5.58 -9.89 -1.64
C VAL A 19 -6.73 -8.97 -1.32
N VAL A 20 -6.83 -8.56 -0.05
CA VAL A 20 -7.90 -7.69 0.43
C VAL A 20 -7.33 -6.34 0.85
N LYS A 21 -8.07 -5.28 0.54
CA LYS A 21 -7.79 -3.93 0.99
C LYS A 21 -8.35 -3.75 2.42
N THR A 22 -7.53 -3.32 3.37
CA THR A 22 -7.94 -3.13 4.77
C THR A 22 -7.53 -1.77 5.32
N THR A 23 -8.32 -1.24 6.26
CA THR A 23 -8.03 -0.01 7.01
C THR A 23 -7.77 -0.30 8.49
N ARG A 24 -7.56 -1.58 8.84
CA ARG A 24 -7.26 -2.01 10.21
C ARG A 24 -5.99 -1.29 10.67
N ASN A 25 -6.05 -0.62 11.81
CA ASN A 25 -4.94 0.16 12.38
C ASN A 25 -4.52 1.41 11.61
N VAL A 26 -5.11 1.74 10.46
CA VAL A 26 -4.96 3.09 9.88
C VAL A 26 -5.62 4.09 10.84
N ARG A 27 -4.87 5.12 11.24
CA ARG A 27 -5.32 6.09 12.24
C ARG A 27 -6.46 6.96 11.68
N SER A 28 -7.18 7.60 12.59
CA SER A 28 -8.07 8.69 12.23
C SER A 28 -7.28 9.97 11.95
N PHE A 29 -7.82 10.81 11.07
CA PHE A 29 -7.23 12.08 10.67
C PHE A 29 -8.08 13.26 11.12
N GLU A 30 -7.44 14.35 11.50
CA GLU A 30 -8.09 15.62 11.82
C GLU A 30 -7.89 16.64 10.68
N PHE A 31 -8.76 17.65 10.60
CA PHE A 31 -8.56 18.73 9.64
C PHE A 31 -7.28 19.49 9.97
N GLY A 32 -6.52 19.85 8.92
CA GLY A 32 -5.19 20.44 9.01
C GLY A 32 -4.05 19.43 8.99
N GLU A 33 -4.32 18.12 9.06
CA GLU A 33 -3.28 17.09 8.99
C GLU A 33 -2.91 16.70 7.56
N GLU A 34 -1.66 16.27 7.40
CA GLU A 34 -1.21 15.58 6.19
C GLU A 34 -1.83 14.18 6.11
N VAL A 35 -2.33 13.85 4.93
CA VAL A 35 -2.97 12.57 4.63
C VAL A 35 -2.21 11.79 3.56
N PRO A 36 -2.44 10.47 3.44
CA PRO A 36 -1.83 9.67 2.39
C PRO A 36 -2.30 10.10 1.00
N THR A 37 -1.45 10.81 0.25
CA THR A 37 -1.73 11.23 -1.14
C THR A 37 -1.20 10.23 -2.17
N LYS A 38 -0.11 9.54 -1.84
CA LYS A 38 0.59 8.59 -2.69
C LYS A 38 1.24 7.51 -1.82
N THR A 39 1.12 6.25 -2.24
CA THR A 39 1.75 5.08 -1.61
C THR A 39 2.54 4.28 -2.65
N LEU A 40 2.72 2.96 -2.45
CA LEU A 40 3.26 2.06 -3.47
C LEU A 40 2.17 1.48 -4.40
N TYR A 41 0.90 1.60 -4.06
CA TYR A 41 -0.19 0.96 -4.79
C TYR A 41 -1.34 1.92 -5.12
N TYR A 42 -1.24 3.19 -4.76
CA TYR A 42 -2.09 4.23 -5.31
C TYR A 42 -1.36 5.58 -5.35
N ASN A 43 -1.82 6.44 -6.23
CA ASN A 43 -1.41 7.83 -6.39
C ASN A 43 -2.65 8.68 -6.66
N TYR A 44 -3.20 9.31 -5.61
CA TYR A 44 -4.36 10.19 -5.74
C TYR A 44 -3.97 11.60 -6.19
N GLY A 45 -2.68 11.93 -6.14
CA GLY A 45 -2.16 13.28 -6.32
C GLY A 45 -2.37 14.15 -5.08
N LYS A 46 -1.91 15.40 -5.16
CA LYS A 46 -1.95 16.34 -4.03
C LYS A 46 -3.33 16.97 -3.77
N ASN A 47 -4.18 16.98 -4.79
CA ASN A 47 -5.49 17.62 -4.76
C ASN A 47 -6.55 16.62 -5.21
N PHE A 48 -7.45 16.25 -4.30
CA PHE A 48 -8.58 15.35 -4.56
C PHE A 48 -9.67 15.55 -3.50
N ALA A 49 -10.85 15.01 -3.76
CA ALA A 49 -11.94 14.93 -2.80
C ALA A 49 -12.21 13.48 -2.41
N ILE A 50 -12.55 13.26 -1.15
CA ILE A 50 -12.94 11.96 -0.59
C ILE A 50 -14.46 11.93 -0.50
N TYR A 51 -15.08 10.91 -1.08
CA TYR A 51 -16.52 10.66 -0.92
C TYR A 51 -16.76 9.47 0.01
N GLN A 52 -17.33 9.73 1.19
CA GLN A 52 -17.61 8.70 2.18
C GLN A 52 -18.86 9.01 3.00
N GLY A 53 -19.77 8.05 3.12
CA GLY A 53 -20.98 8.22 3.94
C GLY A 53 -21.86 9.40 3.51
N SER A 54 -21.87 9.71 2.21
CA SER A 54 -22.51 10.89 1.60
C SER A 54 -21.81 12.24 1.84
N ARG A 55 -20.68 12.26 2.55
CA ARG A 55 -19.86 13.46 2.78
C ARG A 55 -18.82 13.60 1.69
N ILE A 56 -18.46 14.83 1.36
CA ILE A 56 -17.36 15.15 0.46
C ILE A 56 -16.32 15.95 1.24
N VAL A 57 -15.12 15.40 1.40
CA VAL A 57 -14.04 16.02 2.16
C VAL A 57 -12.88 16.35 1.22
N VAL A 58 -12.37 17.57 1.28
CA VAL A 58 -11.32 18.03 0.35
C VAL A 58 -9.94 17.81 0.95
N VAL A 59 -9.03 17.35 0.10
CA VAL A 59 -7.59 17.34 0.32
C VAL A 59 -6.95 18.31 -0.68
N GLU A 60 -6.22 19.30 -0.15
CA GLU A 60 -5.47 20.28 -0.94
C GLU A 60 -4.02 20.31 -0.47
N ASP A 61 -3.10 20.25 -1.43
CA ASP A 61 -1.65 20.15 -1.21
C ASP A 61 -1.27 19.02 -0.22
N GLY A 62 -2.06 17.94 -0.21
CA GLY A 62 -1.91 16.81 0.70
C GLY A 62 -2.41 17.02 2.13
N ILE A 63 -3.07 18.15 2.39
CA ILE A 63 -3.66 18.49 3.69
C ILE A 63 -5.17 18.30 3.66
N LEU A 64 -5.72 17.62 4.68
CA LEU A 64 -7.17 17.47 4.85
C LEU A 64 -7.79 18.81 5.28
N LYS A 65 -8.58 19.45 4.42
CA LYS A 65 -9.07 20.82 4.66
C LYS A 65 -10.40 20.85 5.42
N GLY A 66 -11.39 20.15 4.92
CA GLY A 66 -12.76 20.29 5.41
C GLY A 66 -13.77 19.56 4.54
N GLU A 67 -14.99 19.46 5.06
CA GLU A 67 -16.16 19.00 4.32
C GLU A 67 -16.72 20.14 3.47
N ILE A 68 -17.09 19.83 2.23
CA ILE A 68 -17.73 20.78 1.32
C ILE A 68 -19.05 20.21 0.79
N THR A 69 -19.94 21.12 0.42
CA THR A 69 -21.20 20.76 -0.23
C THR A 69 -21.02 20.54 -1.72
N LYS A 70 -22.01 19.89 -2.35
CA LYS A 70 -22.00 19.65 -3.81
C LYS A 70 -21.98 20.95 -4.63
N ASP A 71 -22.42 22.06 -4.06
CA ASP A 71 -22.48 23.37 -4.73
C ASP A 71 -21.12 24.08 -4.78
N GLU A 72 -20.19 23.68 -3.90
CA GLU A 72 -18.85 24.27 -3.79
C GLU A 72 -17.80 23.53 -4.63
N LEU A 73 -18.19 22.42 -5.28
CA LEU A 73 -17.29 21.58 -6.06
C LEU A 73 -16.86 22.27 -7.35
N LYS A 74 -15.56 22.16 -7.64
CA LYS A 74 -14.95 22.61 -8.89
C LYS A 74 -14.59 21.40 -9.73
N PHE A 75 -14.90 21.48 -11.02
CA PHE A 75 -14.63 20.42 -11.99
C PHE A 75 -13.51 20.83 -12.98
N PRO A 76 -12.70 19.88 -13.50
CA PRO A 76 -12.73 18.44 -13.20
C PRO A 76 -12.27 18.14 -11.77
N LEU A 77 -12.98 17.23 -11.11
CA LEU A 77 -12.76 16.84 -9.72
C LEU A 77 -12.21 15.41 -9.67
N LYS A 78 -11.03 15.24 -9.08
CA LYS A 78 -10.54 13.90 -8.70
C LYS A 78 -11.26 13.46 -7.44
N LEU A 79 -12.05 12.40 -7.56
CA LEU A 79 -12.81 11.84 -6.45
C LEU A 79 -12.26 10.47 -6.08
N VAL A 80 -12.08 10.24 -4.79
CA VAL A 80 -11.62 8.98 -4.22
C VAL A 80 -12.66 8.47 -3.23
N PHE A 81 -13.02 7.19 -3.31
CA PHE A 81 -14.04 6.58 -2.46
C PHE A 81 -13.79 5.10 -2.22
N ASP A 82 -14.58 4.51 -1.33
CA ASP A 82 -14.44 3.14 -0.84
C ASP A 82 -12.97 2.82 -0.52
N LYS A 83 -12.49 1.63 -0.86
CA LYS A 83 -11.10 1.22 -0.68
C LYS A 83 -10.20 1.70 -1.82
N GLY A 84 -10.24 3.00 -2.06
CA GLY A 84 -9.35 3.72 -2.98
C GLY A 84 -9.70 3.62 -4.45
N THR A 85 -10.98 3.41 -4.76
CA THR A 85 -11.51 3.64 -6.11
C THR A 85 -11.34 5.12 -6.42
N GLN A 86 -10.81 5.44 -7.60
CA GLN A 86 -10.56 6.82 -8.01
C GLN A 86 -11.24 7.08 -9.35
N LEU A 87 -11.84 8.25 -9.51
CA LEU A 87 -12.50 8.69 -10.73
C LEU A 87 -12.27 10.19 -10.93
N THR A 88 -12.11 10.60 -12.19
CA THR A 88 -12.20 12.01 -12.58
C THR A 88 -13.63 12.35 -12.97
N ILE A 89 -14.26 13.24 -12.20
CA ILE A 89 -15.62 13.72 -12.42
C ILE A 89 -15.54 15.04 -13.18
N PHE A 90 -16.31 15.20 -14.26
CA PHE A 90 -16.27 16.39 -15.11
C PHE A 90 -17.44 17.35 -14.89
N SER A 91 -18.54 16.86 -14.32
CA SER A 91 -19.74 17.67 -14.06
C SER A 91 -20.44 17.29 -12.75
N LYS A 92 -21.36 18.14 -12.29
CA LYS A 92 -22.13 17.89 -11.06
C LYS A 92 -23.13 16.76 -11.24
N GLU A 93 -23.65 16.60 -12.45
CA GLU A 93 -24.61 15.57 -12.84
C GLU A 93 -24.00 14.17 -12.69
N ASP A 94 -22.72 14.01 -13.05
CA ASP A 94 -21.96 12.77 -12.93
C ASP A 94 -21.86 12.26 -11.48
N LEU A 95 -21.93 13.17 -10.49
CA LEU A 95 -21.85 12.80 -9.07
C LEU A 95 -23.02 11.93 -8.61
N ASN A 96 -24.19 12.09 -9.22
CA ASN A 96 -25.36 11.29 -8.85
C ASN A 96 -25.24 9.84 -9.33
N SER A 97 -24.38 9.61 -10.33
CA SER A 97 -24.12 8.30 -10.93
C SER A 97 -22.94 7.55 -10.31
N ILE A 98 -22.18 8.17 -9.37
CA ILE A 98 -21.01 7.54 -8.72
C ILE A 98 -21.37 6.22 -8.05
N ARG A 99 -22.57 6.14 -7.43
CA ARG A 99 -23.03 4.90 -6.78
C ARG A 99 -23.43 3.80 -7.76
N LEU A 100 -23.58 4.12 -9.05
CA LEU A 100 -24.15 3.22 -10.05
C LEU A 100 -23.13 2.68 -11.06
N LEU A 101 -21.95 3.27 -11.29
CA LEU A 101 -21.12 2.85 -12.42
C LEU A 101 -19.59 3.02 -12.24
N MET A 102 -18.90 2.02 -12.81
CA MET A 102 -17.53 1.99 -13.36
C MET A 102 -16.42 1.41 -12.49
N ALA A 103 -15.61 0.54 -13.13
CA ALA A 103 -14.30 0.18 -12.63
C ALA A 103 -13.48 1.46 -12.44
N GLY A 104 -12.83 1.61 -11.28
CA GLY A 104 -12.00 2.78 -10.99
C GLY A 104 -10.90 2.97 -12.03
N GLU A 105 -10.34 4.18 -12.08
CA GLU A 105 -9.15 4.42 -12.89
C GLU A 105 -7.96 3.65 -12.29
N HIS A 106 -7.14 3.08 -13.17
CA HIS A 106 -5.87 2.43 -12.85
C HIS A 106 -5.93 1.19 -11.93
N GLU A 107 -7.05 0.45 -11.91
CA GLU A 107 -7.19 -0.69 -10.97
C GLU A 107 -6.14 -1.80 -11.18
N ILE A 108 -5.70 -2.07 -12.41
CA ILE A 108 -4.66 -3.09 -12.68
C ILE A 108 -3.29 -2.64 -12.19
N GLU A 109 -2.98 -1.35 -12.29
CA GLU A 109 -1.74 -0.76 -11.79
C GLU A 109 -1.73 -0.77 -10.26
N LYS A 110 -2.88 -0.47 -9.63
CA LYS A 110 -3.05 -0.61 -8.17
C LYS A 110 -2.87 -2.07 -7.73
N GLU A 111 -3.37 -3.03 -8.49
CA GLU A 111 -3.18 -4.45 -8.23
C GLU A 111 -1.70 -4.84 -8.26
N LEU A 112 -0.95 -4.43 -9.30
CA LEU A 112 0.49 -4.65 -9.36
C LEU A 112 1.21 -4.02 -8.16
N GLY A 113 0.87 -2.77 -7.83
CA GLY A 113 1.44 -2.09 -6.68
C GLY A 113 1.16 -2.82 -5.36
N ALA A 114 -0.04 -3.39 -5.21
CA ALA A 114 -0.42 -4.12 -4.01
C ALA A 114 0.39 -5.42 -3.85
N LEU A 115 0.56 -6.18 -4.94
CA LEU A 115 1.40 -7.38 -4.98
C LEU A 115 2.87 -7.03 -4.69
N PHE A 116 3.35 -5.93 -5.26
CA PHE A 116 4.70 -5.44 -5.02
C PHE A 116 4.93 -5.06 -3.54
N PHE A 117 3.96 -4.36 -2.93
CA PHE A 117 3.99 -4.05 -1.50
C PHE A 117 3.99 -5.33 -0.65
N LEU A 118 3.08 -6.27 -0.90
CA LEU A 118 2.95 -7.50 -0.12
C LEU A 118 4.23 -8.34 -0.17
N SER A 119 4.77 -8.54 -1.37
CA SER A 119 6.03 -9.27 -1.54
C SER A 119 7.16 -8.66 -0.70
N ARG A 120 7.26 -7.33 -0.68
CA ARG A 120 8.26 -6.65 0.15
C ARG A 120 8.04 -6.87 1.65
N VAL A 121 6.80 -6.68 2.12
CA VAL A 121 6.47 -6.84 3.54
C VAL A 121 6.78 -8.25 4.01
N TYR A 122 6.31 -9.27 3.30
CA TYR A 122 6.51 -10.66 3.69
C TYR A 122 7.98 -11.10 3.62
N ASN A 123 8.69 -10.76 2.55
CA ASN A 123 10.13 -11.03 2.45
C ASN A 123 10.92 -10.40 3.61
N ARG A 124 10.53 -9.19 4.04
CA ARG A 124 11.18 -8.53 5.15
C ARG A 124 10.85 -9.19 6.49
N LYS A 125 9.58 -9.54 6.74
CA LYS A 125 9.17 -10.28 7.95
C LYS A 125 9.94 -11.60 8.06
N ILE A 126 10.05 -12.36 6.98
CA ILE A 126 10.84 -13.60 6.93
C ILE A 126 12.29 -13.34 7.32
N LYS A 127 12.94 -12.34 6.71
CA LYS A 127 14.33 -11.97 7.05
C LYS A 127 14.49 -11.57 8.52
N THR A 128 13.54 -10.81 9.07
CA THR A 128 13.58 -10.43 10.48
C THR A 128 13.47 -11.65 11.40
N ILE A 129 12.61 -12.61 11.09
CA ILE A 129 12.49 -13.88 11.83
C ILE A 129 13.81 -14.66 11.74
N GLN A 130 14.36 -14.80 10.53
CA GLN A 130 15.65 -15.48 10.31
C GLN A 130 16.76 -14.85 11.15
N TYR A 131 16.91 -13.52 11.13
CA TYR A 131 17.92 -12.83 11.95
C TYR A 131 17.69 -12.98 13.45
N ARG A 132 16.44 -12.95 13.91
CA ARG A 132 16.12 -13.14 15.32
C ARG A 132 16.48 -14.55 15.78
N VAL A 133 16.01 -15.58 15.07
CA VAL A 133 16.31 -16.98 15.39
C VAL A 133 17.82 -17.22 15.34
N MET A 134 18.52 -16.68 14.34
CA MET A 134 19.98 -16.77 14.29
C MET A 134 20.68 -16.05 15.47
N GLY A 135 20.16 -14.91 15.91
CA GLY A 135 20.70 -14.15 17.05
C GLY A 135 20.49 -14.81 18.41
N GLU A 136 19.41 -15.59 18.58
CA GLU A 136 19.19 -16.41 19.78
C GLU A 136 20.32 -17.45 19.98
N LEU A 137 20.99 -17.86 18.90
CA LEU A 137 22.06 -18.87 18.89
C LEU A 137 23.43 -18.30 19.24
N THR A 138 23.73 -17.05 18.86
CA THR A 138 24.95 -16.38 19.34
C THR A 138 25.01 -16.36 20.88
N ASN A 139 23.87 -16.55 21.55
CA ASN A 139 23.73 -16.57 22.99
C ASN A 139 23.33 -17.95 23.57
N SER A 140 23.16 -19.01 22.76
CA SER A 140 22.76 -20.35 23.23
C SER A 140 23.33 -21.48 22.36
N SER A 141 23.87 -22.55 22.98
CA SER A 141 24.49 -23.69 22.29
C SER A 141 23.47 -24.63 21.62
N ARG A 142 22.74 -24.16 20.61
CA ARG A 142 21.77 -24.94 19.83
C ARG A 142 22.38 -25.43 18.51
N ASP A 143 21.90 -26.56 18.01
CA ASP A 143 22.36 -27.16 16.75
C ASP A 143 21.58 -26.62 15.53
N ILE A 144 22.08 -26.95 14.33
CA ILE A 144 21.54 -26.45 13.05
C ILE A 144 20.11 -26.95 12.78
N ASP A 145 19.77 -28.15 13.22
CA ASP A 145 18.47 -28.76 12.99
C ASP A 145 17.35 -28.02 13.74
N TYR A 146 17.63 -27.59 14.98
CA TYR A 146 16.74 -26.72 15.73
C TYR A 146 16.50 -25.37 15.02
N ILE A 147 17.56 -24.77 14.43
CA ILE A 147 17.45 -23.50 13.69
C ILE A 147 16.49 -23.64 12.52
N ASN A 148 16.75 -24.65 11.68
CA ASN A 148 15.99 -24.85 10.46
C ASN A 148 14.52 -25.10 10.79
N THR A 149 14.24 -25.95 11.78
CA THR A 149 12.88 -26.22 12.26
C THR A 149 12.20 -24.94 12.75
N SER A 150 12.87 -24.15 13.59
CA SER A 150 12.32 -22.92 14.16
C SER A 150 12.05 -21.84 13.11
N ILE A 151 12.94 -21.68 12.12
CA ILE A 151 12.73 -20.76 10.99
C ILE A 151 11.56 -21.25 10.14
N GLU A 152 11.52 -22.54 9.79
CA GLU A 152 10.46 -23.12 8.98
C GLU A 152 9.08 -22.93 9.63
N GLU A 153 8.94 -23.31 10.90
CA GLU A 153 7.68 -23.18 11.64
C GLU A 153 7.19 -21.72 11.70
N GLN A 154 8.09 -20.78 11.96
CA GLN A 154 7.72 -19.36 12.13
C GLN A 154 7.52 -18.61 10.81
N THR A 155 8.05 -19.12 9.70
CA THR A 155 7.94 -18.47 8.37
C THR A 155 6.93 -19.15 7.45
N LYS A 156 6.42 -20.33 7.81
CA LYS A 156 5.49 -21.14 7.01
C LYS A 156 4.33 -20.35 6.42
N ASP A 157 3.60 -19.61 7.26
CA ASP A 157 2.43 -18.86 6.79
C ASP A 157 2.82 -17.68 5.88
N LEU A 158 3.95 -17.02 6.16
CA LEU A 158 4.48 -15.94 5.33
C LEU A 158 4.93 -16.45 3.96
N ILE A 159 5.48 -17.67 3.89
CA ILE A 159 5.86 -18.33 2.64
C ILE A 159 4.62 -18.69 1.84
N ALA A 160 3.58 -19.23 2.48
CA ALA A 160 2.30 -19.52 1.82
C ALA A 160 1.65 -18.25 1.24
N ASP A 161 1.67 -17.16 2.01
CA ASP A 161 1.24 -15.83 1.56
C ASP A 161 2.05 -15.33 0.35
N LEU A 162 3.38 -15.50 0.36
CA LEU A 162 4.23 -15.14 -0.79
C LEU A 162 3.90 -15.93 -2.04
N GLN A 163 3.61 -17.23 -1.92
CA GLN A 163 3.20 -18.06 -3.06
C GLN A 163 1.89 -17.57 -3.71
N ILE A 164 0.95 -17.07 -2.90
CA ILE A 164 -0.28 -16.44 -3.41
C ILE A 164 0.06 -15.17 -4.20
N VAL A 165 0.95 -14.32 -3.66
CA VAL A 165 1.41 -13.09 -4.34
C VAL A 165 2.07 -13.44 -5.68
N GLU A 166 2.97 -14.41 -5.70
CA GLU A 166 3.68 -14.87 -6.90
C GLU A 166 2.72 -15.38 -7.97
N LYS A 167 1.75 -16.22 -7.59
CA LYS A 167 0.74 -16.73 -8.51
C LYS A 167 -0.10 -15.61 -9.12
N LYS A 168 -0.64 -14.71 -8.29
CA LYS A 168 -1.44 -13.57 -8.76
C LYS A 168 -0.62 -12.63 -9.65
N TYR A 169 0.65 -12.40 -9.32
CA TYR A 169 1.55 -11.59 -10.14
C TYR A 169 1.77 -12.21 -11.53
N ARG A 170 2.06 -13.53 -11.59
CA ARG A 170 2.23 -14.24 -12.87
C ARG A 170 0.96 -14.11 -13.72
N ASP A 171 -0.21 -14.35 -13.14
CA ASP A 171 -1.49 -14.21 -13.83
C ASP A 171 -1.72 -12.78 -14.35
N LEU A 172 -1.35 -11.76 -13.55
CA LEU A 172 -1.51 -10.35 -13.91
C LEU A 172 -0.62 -9.96 -15.09
N VAL A 173 0.65 -10.36 -15.08
CA VAL A 173 1.62 -10.03 -16.14
C VAL A 173 1.31 -10.76 -17.44
N VAL A 174 0.88 -12.02 -17.38
CA VAL A 174 0.46 -12.78 -18.57
C VAL A 174 -0.75 -12.11 -19.24
N LYS A 175 -1.71 -11.61 -18.44
CA LYS A 175 -2.88 -10.90 -18.96
C LYS A 175 -2.57 -9.49 -19.43
N ASN A 176 -1.56 -8.83 -18.87
CA ASN A 176 -1.20 -7.44 -19.13
C ASN A 176 0.32 -7.29 -19.32
N PRO A 177 0.86 -7.60 -20.51
CA PRO A 177 2.31 -7.60 -20.74
C PRO A 177 3.00 -6.24 -20.53
N ASP A 178 2.25 -5.13 -20.66
CA ASP A 178 2.71 -3.74 -20.51
C ASP A 178 2.42 -3.15 -19.12
N ILE A 179 2.06 -4.00 -18.14
CA ILE A 179 1.63 -3.55 -16.81
C ILE A 179 2.72 -2.77 -16.06
N LYS A 180 3.99 -3.07 -16.33
CA LYS A 180 5.11 -2.39 -15.70
C LYS A 180 5.15 -0.92 -16.10
N GLU A 181 5.12 -0.65 -17.40
CA GLU A 181 5.17 0.69 -17.96
C GLU A 181 3.95 1.49 -17.49
N LYS A 182 2.75 0.89 -17.58
CA LYS A 182 1.50 1.50 -17.07
C LYS A 182 1.59 1.86 -15.58
N TYR A 183 2.10 0.96 -14.75
CA TYR A 183 2.29 1.22 -13.32
C TYR A 183 3.30 2.33 -13.05
N LEU A 184 4.43 2.35 -13.77
CA LEU A 184 5.44 3.39 -13.63
C LEU A 184 4.90 4.76 -14.04
N ASP A 185 4.09 4.82 -15.10
CA ASP A 185 3.43 6.03 -15.57
C ASP A 185 2.37 6.52 -14.56
N TYR A 186 1.50 5.62 -14.09
CA TYR A 186 0.49 5.92 -13.07
C TYR A 186 1.12 6.45 -11.77
N MET A 187 2.12 5.72 -11.25
CA MET A 187 2.79 6.11 -10.02
C MET A 187 3.63 7.37 -10.21
N ASN A 188 4.07 7.68 -11.43
CA ASN A 188 4.87 8.86 -11.76
C ASN A 188 6.01 9.08 -10.74
N PHE A 189 6.84 8.05 -10.56
CA PHE A 189 7.90 8.10 -9.56
C PHE A 189 8.95 9.15 -9.91
N GLY A 190 9.28 9.99 -8.93
CA GLY A 190 10.36 10.96 -9.04
C GLY A 190 11.73 10.29 -9.23
N THR A 191 12.70 11.05 -9.72
CA THR A 191 14.08 10.55 -9.92
C THR A 191 14.74 10.10 -8.61
N LYS A 192 14.38 10.76 -7.50
CA LYS A 192 14.80 10.41 -6.14
C LYS A 192 13.58 10.40 -5.23
N GLU A 193 12.84 9.30 -5.25
CA GLU A 193 11.72 9.06 -4.35
C GLU A 193 12.02 7.84 -3.49
N ASP A 194 11.81 7.94 -2.18
CA ASP A 194 12.08 6.85 -1.26
C ASP A 194 10.81 6.02 -1.03
N MET A 195 10.92 4.71 -1.24
CA MET A 195 9.83 3.78 -0.92
C MET A 195 9.40 3.84 0.55
N PHE A 196 10.31 4.21 1.46
CA PHE A 196 10.00 4.38 2.87
C PHE A 196 8.98 5.51 3.09
N GLU A 197 9.16 6.63 2.39
CA GLU A 197 8.23 7.76 2.46
C GLU A 197 6.86 7.45 1.83
N LEU A 198 6.83 6.50 0.90
CA LEU A 198 5.61 5.98 0.27
C LEU A 198 4.89 4.92 1.12
N SER A 199 5.39 4.61 2.32
CA SER A 199 4.80 3.60 3.18
C SER A 199 3.55 4.13 3.88
N ILE A 200 2.40 3.52 3.59
CA ILE A 200 1.14 3.75 4.32
C ILE A 200 1.25 3.44 5.82
N ASN A 201 2.18 2.57 6.20
CA ASN A 201 2.35 2.12 7.58
C ASN A 201 2.74 3.28 8.51
N LYS A 202 3.29 4.38 7.98
CA LYS A 202 3.59 5.60 8.75
C LYS A 202 2.34 6.31 9.28
N TYR A 203 1.19 6.02 8.68
CA TYR A 203 -0.12 6.53 9.10
C TYR A 203 -0.92 5.50 9.91
N CYS A 204 -0.31 4.39 10.33
CA CYS A 204 -0.94 3.46 11.27
C CYS A 204 -0.81 3.95 12.72
N ILE A 205 -1.70 3.49 13.59
CA ILE A 205 -1.72 3.81 15.02
C ILE A 205 -0.40 3.35 15.66
N GLU A 206 0.19 4.19 16.50
CA GLU A 206 1.41 3.86 17.24
C GLU A 206 1.23 2.60 18.09
N GLY A 207 2.23 1.72 18.11
CA GLY A 207 2.17 0.41 18.76
C GLY A 207 1.47 -0.69 17.95
N SER A 208 0.85 -0.39 16.81
CA SER A 208 0.38 -1.42 15.88
C SER A 208 1.54 -2.12 15.18
N GLU A 209 1.35 -3.38 14.78
CA GLU A 209 2.36 -4.14 14.03
C GLU A 209 2.84 -3.39 12.77
N GLN A 210 1.92 -2.74 12.05
CA GLN A 210 2.23 -1.96 10.85
C GLN A 210 3.14 -0.77 11.19
N TYR A 211 2.81 -0.03 12.24
CA TYR A 211 3.60 1.12 12.67
C TYR A 211 4.97 0.72 13.21
N GLU A 212 5.05 -0.34 14.02
CA GLU A 212 6.33 -0.85 14.53
C GLU A 212 7.22 -1.39 13.41
N TYR A 213 6.63 -2.03 12.39
CA TYR A 213 7.35 -2.41 11.17
C TYR A 213 7.93 -1.17 10.46
N PHE A 214 7.14 -0.11 10.29
CA PHE A 214 7.60 1.15 9.71
C PHE A 214 8.76 1.75 10.53
N LYS A 215 8.62 1.80 11.86
CA LYS A 215 9.65 2.31 12.77
C LYS A 215 10.95 1.50 12.67
N ALA A 216 10.85 0.18 12.63
CA ALA A 216 12.02 -0.71 12.47
C ALA A 216 12.71 -0.51 11.11
N GLU A 217 11.94 -0.37 10.03
CA GLU A 217 12.51 -0.03 8.71
C GLU A 217 13.17 1.35 8.71
N SER A 218 12.58 2.34 9.38
CA SER A 218 13.13 3.70 9.47
C SER A 218 14.56 3.72 10.02
N ALA A 219 14.84 2.88 11.02
CA ALA A 219 16.15 2.81 11.68
C ALA A 219 17.22 2.22 10.76
N VAL A 220 16.84 1.28 9.89
CA VAL A 220 17.75 0.62 8.94
C VAL A 220 17.96 1.44 7.68
N LEU A 221 16.94 2.17 7.22
CA LEU A 221 16.90 2.84 5.92
C LEU A 221 17.43 4.28 5.92
N LYS A 222 17.58 4.91 7.10
CA LYS A 222 18.27 6.22 7.23
C LYS A 222 19.70 6.24 6.66
N ALA A 223 20.29 5.08 6.36
CA ALA A 223 21.62 4.97 5.77
C ALA A 223 21.67 5.08 4.24
N LYS A 224 20.63 4.63 3.49
CA LYS A 224 20.60 4.66 2.01
C LYS A 224 19.16 4.70 1.47
N PRO A 225 18.80 5.64 0.58
CA PRO A 225 17.47 5.70 -0.01
C PRO A 225 17.16 4.46 -0.85
N ILE A 226 15.92 3.97 -0.78
CA ILE A 226 15.45 2.86 -1.60
C ILE A 226 14.53 3.37 -2.70
N TYR A 227 14.97 3.21 -3.95
CA TYR A 227 14.23 3.68 -5.11
C TYR A 227 13.18 2.66 -5.60
N PRO A 228 11.90 3.07 -5.78
CA PRO A 228 10.82 2.20 -6.22
C PRO A 228 11.10 1.47 -7.54
N LYS A 229 11.62 2.18 -8.55
CA LYS A 229 11.87 1.64 -9.90
C LYS A 229 12.81 0.43 -9.86
N PHE A 230 13.96 0.58 -9.20
CA PHE A 230 14.94 -0.50 -9.06
C PHE A 230 14.39 -1.71 -8.29
N LYS A 231 13.58 -1.47 -7.25
CA LYS A 231 12.97 -2.55 -6.48
C LYS A 231 11.86 -3.27 -7.25
N LEU A 232 11.11 -2.55 -8.08
CA LEU A 232 10.14 -3.14 -8.98
C LEU A 232 10.83 -4.06 -9.99
N ASP A 233 11.92 -3.61 -10.62
CA ASP A 233 12.70 -4.45 -11.54
C ASP A 233 13.18 -5.75 -10.88
N HIS A 234 13.68 -5.64 -9.64
CA HIS A 234 14.11 -6.81 -8.87
C HIS A 234 12.95 -7.76 -8.54
N PHE A 235 11.80 -7.21 -8.12
CA PHE A 235 10.59 -7.99 -7.86
C PHE A 235 10.14 -8.74 -9.12
N MET A 236 10.00 -8.05 -10.25
CA MET A 236 9.56 -8.66 -11.50
C MET A 236 10.54 -9.72 -12.01
N SER A 237 11.85 -9.44 -11.97
CA SER A 237 12.87 -10.41 -12.39
C SER A 237 12.92 -11.65 -11.50
N SER A 238 12.70 -11.50 -10.19
CA SER A 238 12.66 -12.65 -9.27
C SER A 238 11.47 -13.59 -9.53
N MET A 239 10.40 -13.10 -10.15
CA MET A 239 9.18 -13.87 -10.43
C MET A 239 9.09 -14.41 -11.86
N ASN A 240 10.00 -13.98 -12.75
CA ASN A 240 10.09 -14.47 -14.14
C ASN A 240 10.84 -15.80 -14.28
N TYR A 241 11.46 -16.32 -13.22
CA TYR A 241 12.06 -17.65 -13.22
C TYR A 241 10.98 -18.68 -12.86
N HIS A 242 10.22 -19.16 -13.85
CA HIS A 242 9.73 -20.54 -14.05
C HIS A 242 8.88 -20.55 -15.31
#